data_AF-A0A5C6RHQ3-F1
#
_entry.id   AF-A0A5C6RHQ3-F1
#
_cell.length_a   1.000
_cell.length_b   1.000
_cell.length_c   1.000
_cell.angle_alpha   90.00
_cell.angle_beta   90.00
_cell.angle_gamma   90.00
#
_symmetry.space_group_name_H-M   'P 1'
#
loop_
_entity.id
_entity.type
_entity.pdbx_description
1 polymer ?
#
loop_
_entity_poly.entity_id
_entity_poly.type
_entity_poly.pdbx_seq_one_letter_code
_entity_poly.pdbx_strand_id
1 'polypeptide(L)'
;MAKLICITGADGTGKSTLIQSLAPYFPQAYTATVWDLLKNGAEGLPFRSKQQVDSYLCNLTPDSRLLFLAHAMKYAVDQAQESHAEAIIIDSYFYKYTATELALGADRLLARHLGKTFPLPDRTLLLELPLSLMAERKARFSRYECGLAAAPGPTEFLAFQAKVLAEWQHFSIPNVQRLDARLPKEELSALAIQKINHL
;
A
#
# COMPACT_ATOMS: atom_id res chain seq x y z
N MET A 1 -11.97 -7.90 18.96
CA MET A 1 -11.16 -8.04 17.73
C MET A 1 -10.28 -6.81 17.62
N ALA A 2 -9.07 -6.95 17.07
CA ALA A 2 -8.17 -5.84 16.83
C ALA A 2 -8.80 -4.82 15.86
N LYS A 3 -8.60 -3.52 16.10
CA LYS A 3 -9.05 -2.47 15.17
C LYS A 3 -8.16 -2.46 13.93
N LEU A 4 -8.75 -2.58 12.75
CA LEU A 4 -8.05 -2.63 11.47
C LEU A 4 -8.03 -1.24 10.82
N ILE A 5 -6.84 -0.62 10.78
CA ILE A 5 -6.63 0.73 10.25
C ILE A 5 -5.78 0.64 8.99
N CYS A 6 -6.36 0.99 7.85
CA CYS A 6 -5.63 1.07 6.59
C CYS A 6 -5.08 2.48 6.39
N ILE A 7 -3.79 2.60 6.04
CA ILE A 7 -3.18 3.84 5.56
C ILE A 7 -2.74 3.63 4.12
N THR A 8 -3.34 4.36 3.18
CA THR A 8 -3.19 4.10 1.75
C THR A 8 -3.17 5.36 0.89
N GLY A 9 -2.93 5.19 -0.41
CA GLY A 9 -2.72 6.25 -1.39
C GLY A 9 -1.70 5.85 -2.45
N ALA A 10 -1.62 6.63 -3.53
CA ALA A 10 -0.69 6.42 -4.62
C ALA A 10 0.78 6.45 -4.16
N ASP A 11 1.70 5.93 -4.97
CA ASP A 11 3.13 6.02 -4.64
C ASP A 11 3.57 7.50 -4.62
N GLY A 12 4.49 7.85 -3.71
CA GLY A 12 4.92 9.24 -3.51
C GLY A 12 4.05 10.10 -2.58
N THR A 13 2.92 9.61 -2.06
CA THR A 13 2.06 10.39 -1.15
C THR A 13 2.59 10.53 0.29
N GLY A 14 3.61 9.76 0.69
CA GLY A 14 4.22 9.85 2.04
C GLY A 14 3.70 8.85 3.08
N LYS A 15 2.98 7.79 2.67
CA LYS A 15 2.41 6.75 3.55
C LYS A 15 3.40 6.22 4.59
N SER A 16 4.56 5.73 4.14
CA SER A 16 5.53 5.11 5.05
C SER A 16 6.10 6.11 6.05
N THR A 17 6.25 7.39 5.66
CA THR A 17 6.65 8.47 6.57
C THR A 17 5.60 8.75 7.64
N LEU A 18 4.32 8.75 7.26
CA LEU A 18 3.21 8.89 8.20
C LEU A 18 3.15 7.67 9.15
N ILE A 19 3.20 6.45 8.63
CA ILE A 19 3.16 5.25 9.48
C ILE A 19 4.30 5.24 10.50
N GLN A 20 5.50 5.64 10.07
CA GLN A 20 6.64 5.78 10.98
C GLN A 20 6.41 6.85 12.06
N SER A 21 5.75 7.97 11.74
CA SER A 21 5.44 9.00 12.75
C SER A 21 4.31 8.60 13.70
N LEU A 22 3.46 7.64 13.33
CA LEU A 22 2.41 7.09 14.18
C LEU A 22 2.93 6.06 15.19
N ALA A 23 4.05 5.38 14.90
CA ALA A 23 4.57 4.29 15.74
C ALA A 23 4.73 4.67 17.24
N PRO A 24 5.22 5.86 17.63
CA PRO A 24 5.32 6.26 19.04
C PRO A 24 3.96 6.39 19.75
N TYR A 25 2.88 6.67 19.01
CA TYR A 25 1.54 6.88 19.57
C TYR A 25 0.73 5.59 19.65
N PHE A 26 1.12 4.58 18.87
CA PHE A 26 0.50 3.26 18.85
C PHE A 26 1.56 2.17 19.06
N PRO A 27 2.30 2.16 20.19
CA PRO A 27 3.44 1.27 20.40
C PRO A 27 3.06 -0.22 20.46
N GLN A 28 1.79 -0.52 20.75
CA GLN A 28 1.25 -1.88 20.78
C GLN A 28 0.57 -2.30 19.46
N ALA A 29 0.59 -1.44 18.43
CA ALA A 29 -0.01 -1.77 17.15
C ALA A 29 0.90 -2.67 16.31
N TYR A 30 0.31 -3.65 15.64
CA TYR A 30 0.99 -4.41 14.61
C TYR A 30 0.97 -3.63 13.30
N THR A 31 2.14 -3.35 12.71
CA THR A 31 2.21 -2.77 11.36
C THR A 31 2.36 -3.86 10.30
N ALA A 32 1.31 -4.06 9.52
CA ALA A 32 1.23 -5.05 8.45
C ALA A 32 1.59 -4.44 7.09
N THR A 33 2.36 -5.16 6.29
CA THR A 33 2.76 -4.75 4.94
C THR A 33 3.06 -5.97 4.07
N VAL A 34 2.99 -5.86 2.74
CA VAL A 34 3.38 -6.97 1.84
C VAL A 34 4.80 -7.48 2.11
N TRP A 35 5.67 -6.66 2.71
CA TRP A 35 7.03 -7.06 3.06
C TRP A 35 7.10 -8.03 4.24
N ASP A 36 5.98 -8.29 4.93
CA ASP A 36 5.91 -9.26 6.01
C ASP A 36 6.17 -10.68 5.53
N LEU A 37 6.00 -10.94 4.22
CA LEU A 37 6.44 -12.19 3.59
C LEU A 37 7.94 -12.46 3.82
N LEU A 38 8.76 -11.41 3.99
CA LEU A 38 10.20 -11.53 4.24
C LEU A 38 10.56 -11.56 5.73
N LYS A 39 9.59 -11.36 6.64
CA LYS A 39 9.82 -11.47 8.10
C LYS A 39 10.03 -12.94 8.48
N ASN A 40 10.66 -13.18 9.64
CA ASN A 40 10.89 -14.52 10.22
C ASN A 40 11.65 -15.49 9.28
N GLY A 41 12.72 -15.00 8.63
CA GLY A 41 13.70 -15.84 7.93
C GLY A 41 13.34 -16.25 6.50
N ALA A 42 12.11 -15.99 6.03
CA ALA A 42 11.66 -16.36 4.69
C ALA A 42 11.97 -17.84 4.37
N GLU A 43 11.92 -18.72 5.37
CA GLU A 43 12.21 -20.13 5.18
C GLU A 43 11.18 -20.74 4.22
N GLY A 44 11.65 -21.35 3.13
CA GLY A 44 10.79 -21.86 2.05
C GLY A 44 10.40 -20.84 0.97
N LEU A 45 10.66 -19.54 1.15
CA LEU A 45 10.47 -18.55 0.09
C LEU A 45 11.73 -18.42 -0.79
N PRO A 46 11.56 -18.21 -2.11
CA PRO A 46 12.70 -18.03 -3.01
C PRO A 46 13.34 -16.63 -2.90
N PHE A 47 12.78 -15.74 -2.08
CA PHE A 47 13.21 -14.35 -1.94
C PHE A 47 13.87 -14.09 -0.58
N ARG A 48 15.01 -13.42 -0.61
CA ARG A 48 15.82 -13.02 0.54
C ARG A 48 15.88 -11.50 0.73
N SER A 49 15.36 -10.72 -0.22
CA SER A 49 15.37 -9.26 -0.15
C SER A 49 14.21 -8.63 -0.92
N LYS A 50 13.87 -7.38 -0.56
CA LYS A 50 12.87 -6.59 -1.30
C LYS A 50 13.26 -6.41 -2.78
N GLN A 51 14.55 -6.24 -3.05
CA GLN A 51 15.07 -6.10 -4.42
C GLN A 51 14.82 -7.34 -5.28
N GLN A 52 14.94 -8.54 -4.70
CA GLN A 52 14.63 -9.79 -5.41
C GLN A 52 13.13 -9.89 -5.69
N VAL A 53 12.28 -9.50 -4.73
CA VAL A 53 10.83 -9.43 -4.95
C VAL A 53 10.49 -8.43 -6.06
N ASP A 54 11.03 -7.21 -6.01
CA ASP A 54 10.82 -6.19 -7.04
C ASP A 54 11.24 -6.69 -8.44
N SER A 55 12.38 -7.38 -8.52
CA SER A 55 12.87 -7.95 -9.78
C SER A 55 11.94 -9.04 -10.29
N TYR A 56 11.44 -9.91 -9.41
CA TYR A 56 10.46 -10.93 -9.75
C TYR A 56 9.14 -10.33 -10.23
N LEU A 57 8.60 -9.34 -9.52
CA LEU A 57 7.38 -8.61 -9.91
C LEU A 57 7.50 -8.06 -11.34
N CYS A 58 8.66 -7.52 -11.71
CA CYS A 58 8.90 -6.98 -13.05
C CYS A 58 8.94 -8.03 -14.18
N ASN A 59 9.06 -9.32 -13.84
CA ASN A 59 9.07 -10.43 -14.81
C ASN A 59 7.71 -11.13 -14.93
N LEU A 60 6.75 -10.78 -14.08
CA LEU A 60 5.42 -11.39 -14.08
C LEU A 60 4.47 -10.70 -15.06
N THR A 61 3.55 -11.49 -15.61
CA THR A 61 2.36 -10.94 -16.26
C THR A 61 1.47 -10.23 -15.21
N PRO A 62 0.60 -9.30 -15.61
CA PRO A 62 -0.25 -8.55 -14.68
C PRO A 62 -1.06 -9.43 -13.72
N ASP A 63 -1.73 -10.47 -14.22
CA ASP A 63 -2.52 -11.36 -13.36
C ASP A 63 -1.67 -12.16 -12.38
N SER A 64 -0.51 -12.68 -12.83
CA SER A 64 0.42 -13.39 -11.93
C SER A 64 0.97 -12.46 -10.85
N ARG A 65 1.25 -11.20 -11.19
CA ARG A 65 1.70 -10.19 -10.23
C ARG A 65 0.61 -9.82 -9.24
N LEU A 66 -0.63 -9.64 -9.71
CA LEU A 66 -1.81 -9.41 -8.86
C LEU A 66 -2.01 -10.55 -7.86
N LEU A 67 -1.95 -11.81 -8.31
CA LEU A 67 -2.05 -12.98 -7.43
C LEU A 67 -0.94 -13.00 -6.37
N PHE A 68 0.30 -12.73 -6.77
CA PHE A 68 1.44 -12.70 -5.84
C PHE A 68 1.29 -11.59 -4.79
N LEU A 69 0.92 -10.37 -5.20
CA LEU A 69 0.73 -9.24 -4.29
C LEU A 69 -0.48 -9.46 -3.37
N ALA A 70 -1.56 -10.07 -3.88
CA ALA A 70 -2.71 -10.47 -3.06
C ALA A 70 -2.31 -11.51 -2.01
N HIS A 71 -1.53 -12.53 -2.39
CA HIS A 71 -0.97 -13.51 -1.46
C HIS A 71 -0.12 -12.82 -0.38
N ALA A 72 0.85 -11.99 -0.78
CA ALA A 72 1.73 -11.29 0.15
C ALA A 72 0.95 -10.42 1.14
N MET A 73 -0.08 -9.71 0.66
CA MET A 73 -0.91 -8.87 1.51
C MET A 73 -1.81 -9.69 2.43
N LYS A 74 -2.41 -10.77 1.93
CA LYS A 74 -3.29 -11.65 2.72
C LYS A 74 -2.48 -12.29 3.86
N TYR A 75 -1.30 -12.81 3.55
CA TYR A 75 -0.37 -13.34 4.56
C TYR A 75 -0.07 -12.32 5.66
N ALA A 76 0.29 -11.09 5.29
CA ALA A 76 0.58 -10.04 6.27
C ALA A 76 -0.62 -9.68 7.16
N VAL A 77 -1.82 -9.64 6.58
CA VAL A 77 -3.06 -9.39 7.33
C VAL A 77 -3.35 -10.54 8.29
N ASP A 78 -3.18 -11.78 7.86
CA ASP A 78 -3.43 -12.96 8.69
C ASP A 78 -2.47 -13.01 9.87
N GLN A 79 -1.16 -12.81 9.62
CA GLN A 79 -0.15 -12.70 10.68
C GLN A 79 -0.46 -11.58 11.68
N ALA A 80 -0.97 -10.44 11.20
CA ALA A 80 -1.33 -9.33 12.07
C ALA A 80 -2.56 -9.65 12.95
N GLN A 81 -3.54 -10.37 12.41
CA GLN A 81 -4.72 -10.82 13.17
C GLN A 81 -4.36 -11.86 14.24
N GLU A 82 -3.36 -12.70 13.97
CA GLU A 82 -2.82 -13.67 14.92
C GLU A 82 -1.89 -13.05 15.97
N SER A 83 -1.42 -11.81 15.77
CA SER A 83 -0.45 -11.18 16.68
C SER A 83 -1.03 -10.74 18.02
N HIS A 84 -2.35 -10.88 18.22
CA HIS A 84 -3.09 -10.39 19.40
C HIS A 84 -2.91 -8.90 19.72
N ALA A 85 -2.51 -8.09 18.73
CA ALA A 85 -2.40 -6.64 18.91
C ALA A 85 -3.79 -6.00 19.06
N GLU A 86 -3.90 -4.92 19.83
CA GLU A 86 -5.17 -4.19 19.99
C GLU A 86 -5.55 -3.40 18.72
N ALA A 87 -4.53 -2.97 17.97
CA ALA A 87 -4.67 -2.27 16.71
C ALA A 87 -3.72 -2.85 15.65
N ILE A 88 -4.20 -2.89 14.41
CA ILE A 88 -3.43 -3.30 13.24
C ILE A 88 -3.40 -2.11 12.27
N ILE A 89 -2.20 -1.60 11.97
CA ILE A 89 -1.98 -0.57 10.98
C ILE A 89 -1.48 -1.25 9.70
N ILE A 90 -2.22 -1.12 8.60
CA ILE A 90 -1.85 -1.70 7.32
C ILE A 90 -1.22 -0.63 6.42
N ASP A 91 0.06 -0.79 6.09
CA ASP A 91 0.74 -0.01 5.06
C ASP A 91 0.33 -0.51 3.69
N SER A 92 -0.42 0.32 2.97
CA SER A 92 -0.82 0.08 1.59
C SER A 92 -1.66 -1.19 1.49
N TYR A 93 -2.98 -1.07 1.62
CA TYR A 93 -3.86 -2.24 1.53
C TYR A 93 -4.01 -2.76 0.10
N PHE A 94 -4.76 -3.86 -0.06
CA PHE A 94 -5.02 -4.51 -1.35
C PHE A 94 -5.35 -3.51 -2.47
N TYR A 95 -6.18 -2.49 -2.19
CA TYR A 95 -6.54 -1.42 -3.15
C TYR A 95 -5.35 -0.81 -3.89
N LYS A 96 -4.24 -0.57 -3.18
CA LYS A 96 -3.05 0.07 -3.75
C LYS A 96 -2.43 -0.79 -4.83
N TYR A 97 -2.23 -2.07 -4.53
CA TYR A 97 -1.63 -3.01 -5.45
C TYR A 97 -2.58 -3.32 -6.61
N THR A 98 -3.85 -3.51 -6.32
CA THR A 98 -4.85 -3.76 -7.37
C THR A 98 -4.96 -2.60 -8.36
N ALA A 99 -4.97 -1.34 -7.90
CA ALA A 99 -4.98 -0.19 -8.80
C ALA A 99 -3.73 -0.16 -9.71
N THR A 100 -2.55 -0.49 -9.17
CA THR A 100 -1.33 -0.61 -9.95
C THR A 100 -1.43 -1.73 -11.00
N GLU A 101 -1.95 -2.89 -10.62
CA GLU A 101 -2.05 -4.03 -11.54
C GLU A 101 -3.10 -3.84 -12.62
N LEU A 102 -4.23 -3.22 -12.31
CA LEU A 102 -5.23 -2.84 -13.31
C LEU A 102 -4.64 -1.86 -14.34
N ALA A 103 -3.83 -0.89 -13.89
CA ALA A 103 -3.14 0.03 -14.79
C ALA A 103 -2.06 -0.65 -15.67
N LEU A 104 -1.59 -1.83 -15.25
CA LEU A 104 -0.69 -2.70 -16.02
C LEU A 104 -1.44 -3.73 -16.88
N GLY A 105 -2.76 -3.78 -16.82
CA GLY A 105 -3.60 -4.64 -17.65
C GLY A 105 -4.06 -5.94 -16.99
N ALA A 106 -4.08 -6.02 -15.65
CA ALA A 106 -4.65 -7.18 -14.96
C ALA A 106 -6.17 -7.28 -15.15
N ASP A 107 -6.70 -8.50 -15.06
CA ASP A 107 -8.13 -8.77 -15.20
C ASP A 107 -8.95 -8.19 -14.04
N ARG A 108 -10.01 -7.45 -14.40
CA ARG A 108 -10.89 -6.77 -13.43
C ARG A 108 -11.73 -7.75 -12.61
N LEU A 109 -12.11 -8.90 -13.18
CA LEU A 109 -12.91 -9.88 -12.45
C LEU A 109 -12.06 -10.60 -11.40
N LEU A 110 -10.83 -10.98 -11.75
CA LEU A 110 -9.85 -11.53 -10.83
C LEU A 110 -9.58 -10.56 -9.68
N ALA A 111 -9.27 -9.31 -9.99
CA ALA A 111 -9.07 -8.25 -9.00
C ALA A 111 -10.26 -8.11 -8.04
N ARG A 112 -11.49 -8.10 -8.58
CA ARG A 112 -12.72 -8.02 -7.79
C ARG A 112 -12.91 -9.24 -6.89
N HIS A 113 -12.63 -10.44 -7.38
CA HIS A 113 -12.77 -11.67 -6.59
C HIS A 113 -11.75 -11.76 -5.46
N LEU A 114 -10.49 -11.40 -5.74
CA LEU A 114 -9.45 -11.32 -4.72
C LEU A 114 -9.81 -10.28 -3.65
N GLY A 115 -10.34 -9.12 -4.03
CA GLY A 115 -10.75 -8.09 -3.06
C GLY A 115 -11.79 -8.55 -2.03
N LYS A 116 -12.59 -9.59 -2.34
CA LYS A 116 -13.59 -10.15 -1.42
C LYS A 116 -12.99 -11.01 -0.31
N THR A 117 -11.73 -11.42 -0.41
CA THR A 117 -11.06 -12.27 0.60
C THR A 117 -10.43 -11.46 1.73
N PHE A 118 -10.39 -10.13 1.58
CA PHE A 118 -9.78 -9.21 2.52
C PHE A 118 -10.82 -8.69 3.53
N PRO A 119 -10.49 -8.61 4.83
CA PRO A 119 -11.37 -8.00 5.82
C PRO A 119 -11.59 -6.51 5.53
N LEU A 120 -12.74 -5.96 5.94
CA LEU A 120 -12.97 -4.52 5.79
C LEU A 120 -12.23 -3.76 6.89
N PRO A 121 -11.42 -2.74 6.56
CA PRO A 121 -10.85 -1.85 7.58
C PRO A 121 -11.95 -1.09 8.34
N ASP A 122 -11.79 -0.97 9.65
CA ASP A 122 -12.61 -0.08 10.50
C ASP A 122 -12.39 1.39 10.13
N ARG A 123 -11.18 1.70 9.63
CA ARG A 123 -10.82 3.02 9.09
C ARG A 123 -9.88 2.87 7.91
N THR A 124 -10.11 3.69 6.88
CA THR A 124 -9.12 3.90 5.82
C THR A 124 -8.71 5.36 5.78
N LEU A 125 -7.43 5.66 6.01
CA LEU A 125 -6.84 6.98 5.78
C LEU A 125 -6.24 7.00 4.37
N LEU A 126 -6.90 7.71 3.45
CA LEU A 126 -6.44 7.86 2.07
C LEU A 126 -5.66 9.18 1.93
N LEU A 127 -4.35 9.08 1.73
CA LEU A 127 -3.49 10.23 1.51
C LEU A 127 -3.59 10.68 0.06
N GLU A 128 -4.00 11.93 -0.13
CA GLU A 128 -4.17 12.55 -1.44
C GLU A 128 -3.09 13.60 -1.67
N LEU A 129 -2.43 13.52 -2.83
CA LEU A 129 -1.44 14.49 -3.26
C LEU A 129 -1.65 14.76 -4.75
N PRO A 130 -1.56 16.01 -5.21
CA PRO A 130 -1.51 16.28 -6.65
C PRO A 130 -0.38 15.49 -7.32
N LEU A 131 -0.67 14.91 -8.49
CA LEU A 131 0.28 14.08 -9.24
C LEU A 131 1.63 14.78 -9.44
N SER A 132 1.62 16.08 -9.76
CA SER A 132 2.82 16.89 -9.96
C SER A 132 3.77 16.87 -8.76
N LEU A 133 3.25 16.80 -7.53
CA LEU A 133 4.05 16.82 -6.30
C LEU A 133 4.51 15.42 -5.86
N MET A 134 3.97 14.34 -6.43
CA MET A 134 4.32 12.98 -6.02
C MET A 134 5.78 12.61 -6.37
N ALA A 135 6.26 13.05 -7.54
CA ALA A 135 7.63 12.79 -7.97
C ALA A 135 8.66 13.57 -7.15
N GLU A 136 8.35 14.80 -6.76
CA GLU A 136 9.24 15.67 -5.97
C GLU A 136 9.58 15.07 -4.59
N ARG A 137 8.69 14.24 -4.05
CA ARG A 137 8.87 13.58 -2.75
C ARG A 137 9.69 12.29 -2.81
N LYS A 138 10.13 11.88 -4.00
CA LYS A 138 10.82 10.60 -4.19
C LYS A 138 12.30 10.84 -4.43
N ALA A 139 13.13 10.20 -3.60
CA ALA A 139 14.57 10.12 -3.83
C ALA A 139 14.96 9.08 -4.90
N ARG A 140 14.11 8.07 -5.10
CA ARG A 140 14.34 6.96 -6.04
C ARG A 140 13.03 6.52 -6.68
N PHE A 141 13.13 6.04 -7.91
CA PHE A 141 12.03 5.51 -8.71
C PHE A 141 12.32 4.05 -9.03
N SER A 142 11.45 3.13 -8.63
CA SER A 142 11.56 1.73 -9.04
C SER A 142 10.93 1.52 -10.41
N ARG A 143 11.34 0.46 -11.12
CA ARG A 143 10.69 0.05 -12.37
C ARG A 143 9.20 -0.21 -12.16
N TYR A 144 8.85 -0.87 -11.06
CA TYR A 144 7.48 -1.18 -10.68
C TYR A 144 6.61 0.09 -10.55
N GLU A 145 7.13 1.13 -9.87
CA GLU A 145 6.43 2.42 -9.70
C GLU A 145 6.35 3.25 -10.99
N CYS A 146 7.08 2.86 -12.03
CA CYS A 146 7.19 3.55 -13.32
C CYS A 146 6.60 2.72 -14.48
N GLY A 147 5.65 1.83 -14.20
CA GLY A 147 4.99 1.06 -15.25
C GLY A 147 5.91 0.06 -15.95
N LEU A 148 6.90 -0.47 -15.22
CA LEU A 148 7.91 -1.43 -15.69
C LEU A 148 8.91 -0.88 -16.71
N ALA A 149 8.98 0.45 -16.86
CA ALA A 149 9.94 1.12 -17.72
C ALA A 149 11.37 0.60 -17.53
N ALA A 150 12.11 0.44 -18.63
CA ALA A 150 13.49 -0.01 -18.59
C ALA A 150 14.41 1.00 -17.87
N ALA A 151 14.14 2.29 -18.08
CA ALA A 151 14.78 3.41 -17.40
C ALA A 151 13.72 4.14 -16.54
N PRO A 152 13.58 3.84 -15.24
CA PRO A 152 12.64 4.52 -14.37
C PRO A 152 13.11 5.96 -14.07
N GLY A 153 12.19 6.91 -14.12
CA GLY A 153 12.44 8.32 -13.84
C GLY A 153 11.16 9.08 -13.51
N PRO A 154 11.27 10.39 -13.21
CA PRO A 154 10.11 11.22 -12.87
C PRO A 154 9.03 11.21 -13.95
N THR A 155 9.42 11.25 -15.23
CA THR A 155 8.49 11.26 -16.36
C THR A 155 7.68 9.96 -16.43
N GLU A 156 8.35 8.81 -16.39
CA GLU A 156 7.74 7.49 -16.45
C GLU A 156 6.87 7.23 -15.21
N PHE A 157 7.34 7.69 -14.05
CA PHE A 157 6.58 7.65 -12.80
C PHE A 157 5.29 8.43 -12.91
N LEU A 158 5.33 9.72 -13.30
CA LEU A 158 4.13 10.55 -13.40
C LEU A 158 3.15 10.01 -14.43
N ALA A 159 3.65 9.60 -15.61
CA ALA A 159 2.83 9.01 -16.66
C ALA A 159 2.12 7.73 -16.19
N PHE A 160 2.81 6.89 -15.43
CA PHE A 160 2.23 5.66 -14.90
C PHE A 160 1.28 5.91 -13.73
N GLN A 161 1.66 6.75 -12.75
CA GLN A 161 0.81 7.08 -11.61
C GLN A 161 -0.49 7.77 -12.06
N ALA A 162 -0.51 8.51 -13.17
CA ALA A 162 -1.74 9.01 -13.77
C ALA A 162 -2.72 7.88 -14.13
N LYS A 163 -2.22 6.79 -14.72
CA LYS A 163 -3.03 5.60 -15.03
C LYS A 163 -3.52 4.90 -13.76
N VAL A 164 -2.62 4.74 -12.77
CA VAL A 164 -2.96 4.14 -11.47
C VAL A 164 -4.08 4.94 -10.79
N LEU A 165 -3.98 6.27 -10.75
CA LEU A 165 -5.00 7.16 -10.16
C LEU A 165 -6.36 7.07 -10.86
N ALA A 166 -6.38 6.84 -12.17
CA ALA A 166 -7.63 6.57 -12.88
C ALA A 166 -8.28 5.27 -12.37
N GLU A 167 -7.49 4.22 -12.13
CA GLU A 167 -7.99 2.95 -11.60
C GLU A 167 -8.51 3.06 -10.16
N TRP A 168 -7.94 3.94 -9.34
CA TRP A 168 -8.42 4.20 -7.96
C TRP A 168 -9.90 4.60 -7.91
N GLN A 169 -10.42 5.22 -8.96
CA GLN A 169 -11.82 5.67 -9.03
C GLN A 169 -12.82 4.51 -9.05
N HIS A 170 -12.38 3.29 -9.37
CA HIS A 170 -13.23 2.11 -9.45
C HIS A 170 -13.37 1.36 -8.11
N PHE A 171 -12.63 1.76 -7.08
CA PHE A 171 -12.69 1.11 -5.77
C PHE A 171 -13.70 1.79 -4.85
N SER A 172 -14.61 0.99 -4.29
CA SER A 172 -15.39 1.40 -3.12
C SER A 172 -14.54 1.18 -1.87
N ILE A 173 -13.87 2.23 -1.40
CA ILE A 173 -13.02 2.17 -0.21
C ILE A 173 -13.88 2.34 1.06
N PRO A 174 -13.98 1.31 1.92
CA PRO A 174 -14.79 1.37 3.14
C PRO A 174 -14.17 2.33 4.17
N ASN A 175 -15.04 2.99 4.93
CA ASN A 175 -14.69 3.83 6.10
C ASN A 175 -13.60 4.87 5.81
N VAL A 176 -13.60 5.43 4.59
CA VAL A 176 -12.54 6.32 4.12
C VAL A 176 -12.59 7.71 4.76
N GLN A 177 -11.42 8.19 5.15
CA GLN A 177 -11.14 9.59 5.50
C GLN A 177 -9.99 10.04 4.59
N ARG A 178 -10.26 11.05 3.77
CA ARG A 178 -9.27 11.63 2.86
C ARG A 178 -8.43 12.64 3.62
N LEU A 179 -7.11 12.50 3.52
CA LEU A 179 -6.15 13.38 4.16
C LEU A 179 -5.34 14.11 3.10
N ASP A 180 -5.25 15.43 3.23
CA ASP A 180 -4.42 16.26 2.36
C ASP A 180 -2.93 16.03 2.68
N ALA A 181 -2.24 15.30 1.81
CA ALA A 181 -0.84 15.01 2.00
C ALA A 181 0.07 16.21 1.75
N ARG A 182 -0.45 17.38 1.31
CA ARG A 182 0.33 18.63 1.21
C ARG A 182 0.68 19.21 2.58
N LEU A 183 -0.06 18.85 3.62
CA LEU A 183 0.17 19.33 4.97
C LEU A 183 1.60 19.00 5.46
N PRO A 184 2.18 19.85 6.32
CA PRO A 184 3.41 19.51 7.04
C PRO A 184 3.27 18.17 7.77
N LYS A 185 4.39 17.46 7.92
CA LYS A 185 4.42 16.11 8.48
C LYS A 185 3.75 16.05 9.86
N GLU A 186 4.02 17.03 10.71
CA GLU A 186 3.54 17.13 12.08
C GLU A 186 2.01 17.30 12.10
N GLU A 187 1.48 18.19 11.27
CA GLU A 187 0.04 18.44 11.14
C GLU A 187 -0.69 17.22 10.57
N LEU A 188 -0.14 16.59 9.52
CA LEU A 188 -0.71 15.38 8.94
C LEU A 188 -0.72 14.22 9.94
N SER A 189 0.33 14.09 10.76
CA SER A 189 0.43 13.08 11.81
C SER A 189 -0.60 13.31 12.90
N ALA A 190 -0.74 14.56 13.39
CA ALA A 190 -1.74 14.91 14.39
C ALA A 190 -3.16 14.63 13.91
N LEU A 191 -3.46 14.98 12.65
CA LEU A 191 -4.75 14.69 12.03
C LEU A 191 -5.00 13.18 11.92
N ALA A 192 -4.00 12.40 11.48
CA ALA A 192 -4.13 10.94 11.39
C ALA A 192 -4.39 10.31 12.77
N ILE A 193 -3.67 10.73 13.82
CA ILE A 193 -3.88 10.26 15.20
C ILE A 193 -5.31 10.57 15.66
N GLN A 194 -5.78 11.79 15.43
CA GLN A 194 -7.16 12.18 15.77
C GLN A 194 -8.17 11.26 15.07
N LYS A 195 -8.00 10.99 13.78
CA LYS A 195 -8.90 10.12 13.01
C LYS A 195 -8.88 8.66 13.45
N ILE A 196 -7.73 8.18 13.96
CA ILE A 196 -7.59 6.83 14.51
C ILE A 196 -8.24 6.73 15.88
N ASN A 197 -8.04 7.71 16.77
CA ASN A 197 -8.58 7.70 18.13
C ASN A 197 -10.11 7.85 18.19
N HIS A 198 -10.74 8.32 17.10
CA HIS A 198 -12.20 8.43 16.96
C HIS A 198 -12.86 7.12 16.45
N LEU A 199 -12.13 6.00 16.46
CA LEU A 199 -12.66 4.64 16.26
C LEU A 199 -13.03 4.01 17.59
#